data_AF-A0A950RE72-F1
#
_entry.id   AF-A0A950RE72-F1
#
_cell.length_a   1.000
_cell.length_b   1.000
_cell.length_c   1.000
_cell.angle_alpha   90.00
_cell.angle_beta   90.00
_cell.angle_gamma   90.00
#
_symmetry.space_group_name_H-M   'P 1'
#
loop_
_entity.id
_entity.type
_entity.pdbx_description
1 polymer ?
#
loop_
_entity_poly.entity_id
_entity_poly.type
_entity_poly.pdbx_seq_one_letter_code
_entity_poly.pdbx_strand_id
1 'polypeptide(L)'
;MTSAESKAPSDGDVGPTFGPWSPRRLFMVLILAICFTSWTVQFSRQHGRLISPPQYDDVVYMNDGADRLEELYVHGFSGLIRSCYRNPPHSPFSTFVAAVSFGIFGLQEWAPYAGNVLVVFFLIGFADRLLQGCHAVVHGLGLAVVFLLPLTQFAVFEFRPDFFAGLLIASGVVSLLATSFVVAPFRHRLLIGVVFGLAFLAKPPLCPFTAVMLLLSVGLGILCEQLLHRPGFWKAVARGSQV
;
A
#
# COMPACT_ATOMS: atom_id res chain seq x y z
N MET A 1 25.49 30.87 -31.19
CA MET A 1 25.69 31.21 -29.76
C MET A 1 24.42 31.90 -29.26
N THR A 2 23.44 31.10 -28.86
CA THR A 2 22.17 31.57 -28.30
C THR A 2 22.27 31.44 -26.79
N SER A 3 22.23 32.58 -26.11
CA SER A 3 22.30 32.69 -24.65
C SER A 3 21.07 32.00 -24.04
N ALA A 4 21.28 30.87 -23.37
CA ALA A 4 20.25 30.21 -22.59
C ALA A 4 20.05 31.00 -21.30
N GLU A 5 18.99 31.82 -21.25
CA GLU A 5 18.51 32.45 -20.02
C GLU A 5 18.08 31.36 -19.04
N SER A 6 18.97 31.07 -18.08
CA SER A 6 18.71 30.25 -16.90
C SER A 6 17.70 30.99 -16.02
N LYS A 7 16.41 30.76 -16.26
CA LYS A 7 15.31 31.24 -15.42
C LYS A 7 15.53 30.69 -14.01
N ALA A 8 15.86 31.57 -13.06
CA ALA A 8 16.02 31.20 -11.66
C ALA A 8 14.76 30.45 -11.20
N PRO A 9 14.90 29.32 -10.48
CA PRO A 9 13.76 28.57 -9.97
C PRO A 9 12.92 29.53 -9.12
N SER A 10 11.69 29.78 -9.53
CA SER A 10 10.78 30.61 -8.74
C SER A 10 10.61 29.98 -7.37
N ASP A 11 10.75 30.77 -6.30
CA ASP A 11 10.70 30.41 -4.87
C ASP A 11 9.40 29.70 -4.38
N GLY A 12 8.58 29.19 -5.30
CA GLY A 12 7.36 28.45 -5.03
C GLY A 12 7.31 27.07 -5.68
N ASP A 13 8.42 26.51 -6.16
CA ASP A 13 8.44 25.14 -6.71
C ASP A 13 8.36 24.14 -5.55
N VAL A 14 7.13 24.00 -5.03
CA VAL A 14 6.73 22.98 -4.07
C VAL A 14 7.18 21.64 -4.64
N GLY A 15 7.95 20.86 -3.87
CA GLY A 15 8.56 19.60 -4.29
C GLY A 15 7.60 18.65 -5.03
N PRO A 16 8.11 17.59 -5.68
CA PRO A 16 7.41 16.80 -6.67
C PRO A 16 5.95 16.52 -6.26
N THR A 17 5.03 17.24 -6.88
CA THR A 17 3.60 17.08 -6.59
C THR A 17 3.16 15.80 -7.29
N PHE A 18 2.87 14.77 -6.51
CA PHE A 18 2.32 13.53 -7.07
C PHE A 18 0.96 13.83 -7.73
N GLY A 19 0.94 13.81 -9.05
CA GLY A 19 -0.28 13.97 -9.82
C GLY A 19 -1.28 12.84 -9.54
N PRO A 20 -2.59 13.07 -9.76
CA PRO A 20 -3.56 11.99 -9.73
C PRO A 20 -3.21 10.94 -10.80
N TRP A 21 -3.43 9.66 -10.49
CA TRP A 21 -3.25 8.63 -11.50
C TRP A 21 -4.24 8.82 -12.65
N SER A 22 -3.73 8.74 -13.88
CA SER A 22 -4.62 8.65 -15.04
C SER A 22 -5.35 7.29 -15.03
N PRO A 23 -6.60 7.23 -15.50
CA PRO A 23 -7.34 5.96 -15.58
C PRO A 23 -6.59 4.88 -16.37
N ARG A 24 -5.81 5.28 -17.39
CA ARG A 24 -4.97 4.37 -18.18
C ARG A 24 -3.87 3.73 -17.33
N ARG A 25 -3.20 4.50 -16.48
CA ARG A 25 -2.16 3.98 -15.58
C ARG A 25 -2.75 3.03 -14.55
N LEU A 26 -3.87 3.40 -13.94
CA LEU A 26 -4.61 2.53 -13.02
C LEU A 26 -4.94 1.18 -13.64
N PHE A 27 -5.45 1.21 -14.87
CA PHE A 27 -5.77 0.00 -15.63
C PHE A 27 -4.54 -0.85 -15.94
N MET A 28 -3.41 -0.22 -16.32
CA MET A 28 -2.14 -0.93 -16.54
C MET A 28 -1.63 -1.60 -15.26
N VAL A 29 -1.63 -0.88 -14.12
CA VAL A 29 -1.23 -1.44 -12.82
C VAL A 29 -2.13 -2.62 -12.42
N LEU A 30 -3.44 -2.50 -12.67
CA LEU A 30 -4.40 -3.58 -12.42
C LEU A 30 -4.11 -4.82 -13.27
N ILE A 31 -3.89 -4.65 -14.59
CA ILE A 31 -3.53 -5.77 -15.46
C ILE A 31 -2.24 -6.43 -14.99
N LEU A 32 -1.21 -5.63 -14.69
CA LEU A 32 0.07 -6.15 -14.22
C LEU A 32 -0.08 -6.93 -12.91
N ALA A 33 -0.87 -6.42 -11.96
CA ALA A 33 -1.16 -7.11 -10.72
C ALA A 33 -1.88 -8.45 -10.96
N ILE A 34 -2.92 -8.46 -11.81
CA ILE A 34 -3.64 -9.69 -12.17
C ILE A 34 -2.69 -10.70 -12.81
N CYS A 35 -1.94 -10.30 -13.83
CA CYS A 35 -1.01 -11.19 -14.53
C CYS A 35 0.05 -11.75 -13.58
N PHE A 36 0.65 -10.92 -12.74
CA PHE A 36 1.67 -11.35 -11.78
C PHE A 36 1.10 -12.29 -10.71
N THR A 37 -0.05 -11.95 -10.12
CA THR A 37 -0.70 -12.79 -9.11
C THR A 37 -1.11 -14.13 -9.71
N SER A 38 -1.76 -14.14 -10.88
CA SER A 38 -2.16 -15.38 -11.56
C SER A 38 -0.96 -16.27 -11.89
N TRP A 39 0.11 -15.68 -12.43
CA TRP A 39 1.35 -16.40 -12.71
C TRP A 39 1.96 -17.00 -11.43
N THR A 40 2.06 -16.19 -10.37
CA THR A 40 2.67 -16.61 -9.10
C THR A 40 1.86 -17.70 -8.40
N VAL A 41 0.51 -17.59 -8.40
CA VAL A 41 -0.37 -18.66 -7.88
C VAL A 41 -0.18 -19.93 -8.69
N GLN A 42 -0.23 -19.85 -10.02
CA GLN A 42 -0.07 -21.02 -10.89
C GLN A 42 1.29 -21.70 -10.69
N PHE A 43 2.36 -20.90 -10.68
CA PHE A 43 3.72 -21.39 -10.47
C PHE A 43 3.87 -22.02 -9.07
N SER A 44 3.36 -21.36 -8.03
CA SER A 44 3.46 -21.85 -6.65
C SER A 44 2.65 -23.13 -6.41
N ARG A 45 1.53 -23.32 -7.12
CA ARG A 45 0.77 -24.58 -7.08
C ARG A 45 1.51 -25.75 -7.71
N GLN A 46 2.39 -25.49 -8.66
CA GLN A 46 3.13 -26.54 -9.36
C GLN A 46 4.51 -26.81 -8.74
N HIS A 47 5.15 -25.78 -8.19
CA HIS A 47 6.56 -25.85 -7.78
C HIS A 47 6.85 -25.22 -6.40
N GLY A 48 5.85 -24.62 -5.74
CA GLY A 48 6.09 -23.76 -4.58
C GLY A 48 5.22 -24.08 -3.37
N ARG A 49 5.02 -23.05 -2.54
CA ARG A 49 4.34 -23.14 -1.24
C ARG A 49 2.93 -23.75 -1.34
N LEU A 50 2.21 -23.48 -2.43
CA LEU A 50 0.81 -23.90 -2.60
C LEU A 50 0.66 -25.38 -3.02
N ILE A 51 1.74 -26.15 -3.12
CA ILE A 51 1.68 -27.62 -3.19
C ILE A 51 1.27 -28.20 -1.82
N SER A 52 1.73 -27.54 -0.76
CA SER A 52 1.43 -27.93 0.61
C SER A 52 0.13 -27.29 1.09
N PRO A 53 -0.58 -27.91 2.05
CA PRO A 53 -1.72 -27.29 2.69
C PRO A 53 -1.39 -25.90 3.26
N PRO A 54 -2.36 -24.97 3.31
CA PRO A 54 -2.16 -23.64 3.89
C PRO A 54 -1.57 -23.70 5.31
N GLN A 55 -0.72 -22.73 5.65
CA GLN A 55 -0.09 -22.67 6.96
C GLN A 55 -1.09 -22.19 8.02
N TYR A 56 -0.77 -22.43 9.30
CA TYR A 56 -1.64 -22.13 10.45
C TYR A 56 -2.30 -20.73 10.36
N ASP A 57 -1.52 -19.69 10.10
CA ASP A 57 -2.06 -18.33 10.01
C ASP A 57 -2.99 -18.15 8.80
N ASP A 58 -2.69 -18.74 7.66
CA ASP A 58 -3.52 -18.65 6.46
C ASP A 58 -4.88 -19.34 6.71
N VAL A 59 -4.86 -20.52 7.31
CA VAL A 59 -6.07 -21.31 7.64
C VAL A 59 -7.03 -20.53 8.53
N VAL A 60 -6.51 -19.79 9.52
CA VAL A 60 -7.37 -18.99 10.41
C VAL A 60 -8.16 -17.94 9.63
N TYR A 61 -7.51 -17.19 8.73
CA TYR A 61 -8.19 -16.15 7.94
C TYR A 61 -9.12 -16.75 6.87
N MET A 62 -8.74 -17.89 6.30
CA MET A 62 -9.56 -18.60 5.32
C MET A 62 -10.82 -19.16 5.95
N ASN A 63 -10.72 -19.82 7.11
CA ASN A 63 -11.88 -20.35 7.82
C ASN A 63 -12.82 -19.21 8.23
N ASP A 64 -12.29 -18.13 8.82
CA ASP A 64 -13.12 -16.96 9.16
C ASP A 64 -13.82 -16.39 7.91
N GLY A 65 -13.11 -16.29 6.78
CA GLY A 65 -13.70 -15.87 5.51
C GLY A 65 -14.78 -16.80 4.97
N ALA A 66 -14.60 -18.12 5.08
CA ALA A 66 -15.58 -19.12 4.68
C ALA A 66 -16.83 -19.05 5.58
N ASP A 67 -16.65 -18.95 6.89
CA ASP A 67 -17.74 -18.78 7.86
C ASP A 67 -18.54 -17.49 7.59
N ARG A 68 -17.85 -16.37 7.26
CA ARG A 68 -18.53 -15.12 6.87
C ARG A 68 -19.31 -15.25 5.58
N LEU A 69 -18.77 -15.98 4.61
CA LEU A 69 -19.47 -16.23 3.36
C LEU A 69 -20.72 -17.10 3.60
N GLU A 70 -20.64 -18.11 4.46
CA GLU A 70 -21.77 -18.94 4.86
C GLU A 70 -22.85 -18.11 5.59
N GLU A 71 -22.45 -17.29 6.57
CA GLU A 71 -23.36 -16.36 7.27
C GLU A 71 -24.08 -15.43 6.28
N LEU A 72 -23.36 -14.92 5.28
CA LEU A 72 -23.95 -14.11 4.22
C LEU A 72 -24.97 -14.90 3.39
N TYR A 73 -24.70 -16.16 3.06
CA TYR A 73 -25.63 -17.00 2.30
C TYR A 73 -26.87 -17.42 3.10
N VAL A 74 -26.70 -17.80 4.37
CA VAL A 74 -27.79 -18.32 5.22
C VAL A 74 -28.65 -17.20 5.79
N HIS A 75 -28.03 -16.08 6.20
CA HIS A 75 -28.68 -15.03 6.97
C HIS A 75 -28.60 -13.64 6.31
N GLY A 76 -28.09 -13.56 5.08
CA GLY A 76 -27.94 -12.32 4.34
C GLY A 76 -26.93 -11.36 4.98
N PHE A 77 -26.95 -10.10 4.52
CA PHE A 77 -26.05 -9.06 5.04
C PHE A 77 -26.23 -8.80 6.55
N SER A 78 -27.44 -8.97 7.07
CA SER A 78 -27.70 -8.85 8.51
C SER A 78 -26.97 -9.91 9.33
N GLY A 79 -26.89 -11.14 8.81
CA GLY A 79 -26.12 -12.23 9.41
C GLY A 79 -24.63 -11.90 9.44
N LEU A 80 -24.09 -11.49 8.29
CA LEU A 80 -22.69 -11.09 8.16
C LEU A 80 -22.30 -9.99 9.18
N ILE A 81 -23.06 -8.89 9.25
CA ILE A 81 -22.79 -7.79 10.20
C ILE A 81 -22.87 -8.29 11.65
N ARG A 82 -23.91 -9.07 11.99
CA ARG A 82 -24.06 -9.66 13.33
C ARG A 82 -22.88 -10.56 13.68
N SER A 83 -22.40 -11.34 12.73
CA SER A 83 -21.28 -12.26 12.89
C SER A 83 -19.98 -11.50 13.18
N CYS A 84 -19.74 -10.37 12.49
CA CYS A 84 -18.59 -9.49 12.74
C CYS A 84 -18.65 -8.79 14.10
N TYR A 85 -19.85 -8.56 14.65
CA TYR A 85 -20.00 -8.00 15.99
C TYR A 85 -19.81 -9.06 17.08
N ARG A 86 -20.41 -10.24 16.92
CA ARG A 86 -20.37 -11.31 17.92
C ARG A 86 -18.99 -11.94 18.03
N ASN A 87 -18.36 -12.20 16.87
CA ASN A 87 -17.04 -12.80 16.76
C ASN A 87 -16.21 -11.92 15.82
N PRO A 88 -15.60 -10.83 16.31
CA PRO A 88 -14.88 -9.90 15.45
C PRO A 88 -13.69 -10.59 14.76
N PRO A 89 -13.50 -10.35 13.44
CA PRO A 89 -12.41 -10.97 12.70
C PRO A 89 -11.05 -10.49 13.23
N HIS A 90 -10.10 -11.41 13.35
CA HIS A 90 -8.73 -11.07 13.79
C HIS A 90 -8.05 -10.10 12.80
N SER A 91 -8.37 -10.26 11.52
CA SER A 91 -8.04 -9.29 10.47
C SER A 91 -9.24 -9.14 9.52
N PRO A 92 -9.98 -8.02 9.61
CA PRO A 92 -11.06 -7.71 8.69
C PRO A 92 -10.63 -7.82 7.22
N PHE A 93 -9.45 -7.29 6.86
CA PHE A 93 -8.97 -7.30 5.47
C PHE A 93 -8.84 -8.72 4.91
N SER A 94 -8.02 -9.59 5.52
CA SER A 94 -7.82 -10.95 5.01
C SER A 94 -9.12 -11.76 5.04
N THR A 95 -9.94 -11.58 6.08
CA THR A 95 -11.23 -12.28 6.20
C THR A 95 -12.17 -11.95 5.05
N PHE A 96 -12.36 -10.66 4.75
CA PHE A 96 -13.24 -10.26 3.65
C PHE A 96 -12.66 -10.56 2.29
N VAL A 97 -11.33 -10.47 2.11
CA VAL A 97 -10.68 -10.90 0.87
C VAL A 97 -10.88 -12.40 0.64
N ALA A 98 -10.76 -13.23 1.68
CA ALA A 98 -11.04 -14.66 1.59
C ALA A 98 -12.52 -14.93 1.27
N ALA A 99 -13.45 -14.31 2.00
CA ALA A 99 -14.89 -14.45 1.76
C ALA A 99 -15.28 -14.09 0.32
N VAL A 100 -14.80 -12.95 -0.19
CA VAL A 100 -15.05 -12.52 -1.57
C VAL A 100 -14.42 -13.47 -2.58
N SER A 101 -13.18 -13.90 -2.33
CA SER A 101 -12.48 -14.82 -3.23
C SER A 101 -13.18 -16.18 -3.31
N PHE A 102 -13.63 -16.71 -2.17
CA PHE A 102 -14.43 -17.93 -2.13
C PHE A 102 -15.79 -17.75 -2.79
N GLY A 103 -16.42 -16.57 -2.67
CA GLY A 103 -17.66 -16.27 -3.38
C GLY A 103 -17.51 -16.27 -4.91
N ILE A 104 -16.36 -15.79 -5.42
CA ILE A 104 -16.10 -15.69 -6.86
C ILE A 104 -15.60 -17.03 -7.45
N PHE A 105 -14.68 -17.70 -6.76
CA PHE A 105 -13.96 -18.87 -7.29
C PHE A 105 -14.40 -20.21 -6.67
N GLY A 106 -15.31 -20.17 -5.69
CA GLY A 106 -15.69 -21.32 -4.87
C GLY A 106 -14.70 -21.57 -3.71
N LEU A 107 -15.04 -22.52 -2.84
CA LEU A 107 -14.22 -22.94 -1.69
C LEU A 107 -13.00 -23.78 -2.14
N GLN A 108 -12.06 -23.11 -2.79
CA GLN A 108 -10.82 -23.67 -3.28
C GLN A 108 -9.64 -23.09 -2.50
N GLU A 109 -8.67 -23.92 -2.10
CA GLU A 109 -7.52 -23.47 -1.30
C GLU A 109 -6.73 -22.32 -1.95
N TRP A 110 -6.66 -22.30 -3.28
CA TRP A 110 -5.94 -21.26 -4.02
C TRP A 110 -6.70 -19.94 -4.12
N ALA A 111 -8.02 -19.92 -3.88
CA ALA A 111 -8.88 -18.77 -4.16
C ALA A 111 -8.51 -17.51 -3.36
N PRO A 112 -8.29 -17.56 -2.03
CA PRO A 112 -7.90 -16.38 -1.27
C PRO A 112 -6.58 -15.78 -1.72
N TYR A 113 -5.62 -16.60 -2.15
CA TYR A 113 -4.34 -16.13 -2.70
C TYR A 113 -4.53 -15.41 -4.05
N ALA A 114 -5.55 -15.74 -4.84
CA ALA A 114 -5.91 -14.94 -6.02
C ALA A 114 -6.45 -13.56 -5.58
N GLY A 115 -7.17 -13.49 -4.46
CA GLY A 115 -7.62 -12.25 -3.83
C GLY A 115 -6.50 -11.29 -3.41
N ASN A 116 -5.29 -11.80 -3.16
CA ASN A 116 -4.10 -10.98 -2.91
C ASN A 116 -3.67 -10.12 -4.12
N VAL A 117 -4.34 -10.22 -5.27
CA VAL A 117 -4.22 -9.25 -6.36
C VAL A 117 -4.40 -7.81 -5.87
N LEU A 118 -5.22 -7.56 -4.84
CA LEU A 118 -5.39 -6.24 -4.24
C LEU A 118 -4.10 -5.73 -3.56
N VAL A 119 -3.37 -6.61 -2.88
CA VAL A 119 -2.10 -6.28 -2.21
C VAL A 119 -1.04 -5.97 -3.26
N VAL A 120 -0.94 -6.81 -4.30
CA VAL A 120 0.00 -6.62 -5.41
C VAL A 120 -0.33 -5.34 -6.19
N PHE A 121 -1.61 -5.07 -6.44
CA PHE A 121 -2.07 -3.84 -7.08
C PHE A 121 -1.62 -2.61 -6.28
N PHE A 122 -1.82 -2.61 -4.97
CA PHE A 122 -1.41 -1.50 -4.13
C PHE A 122 0.12 -1.35 -4.09
N LEU A 123 0.87 -2.47 -4.08
CA LEU A 123 2.33 -2.46 -4.09
C LEU A 123 2.89 -1.85 -5.37
N ILE A 124 2.43 -2.34 -6.53
CA ILE A 124 2.85 -1.83 -7.84
C ILE A 124 2.40 -0.38 -8.01
N GLY A 125 1.17 -0.05 -7.62
CA GLY A 125 0.66 1.32 -7.68
C GLY A 125 1.49 2.27 -6.84
N PHE A 126 1.82 1.87 -5.61
CA PHE A 126 2.70 2.65 -4.74
C PHE A 126 4.10 2.82 -5.32
N ALA A 127 4.69 1.75 -5.88
CA ALA A 127 5.98 1.83 -6.57
C ALA A 127 5.93 2.74 -7.82
N ASP A 128 4.92 2.61 -8.68
CA ASP A 128 4.69 3.51 -9.83
C ASP A 128 4.64 4.96 -9.36
N ARG A 129 3.93 5.22 -8.26
CA ARG A 129 3.83 6.56 -7.66
C ARG A 129 5.19 7.10 -7.23
N LEU A 130 6.02 6.30 -6.57
CA LEU A 130 7.36 6.72 -6.15
C LEU A 130 8.31 6.99 -7.33
N LEU A 131 8.08 6.33 -8.48
CA LEU A 131 8.87 6.48 -9.69
C LEU A 131 8.31 7.56 -10.65
N GLN A 132 7.26 8.29 -10.24
CA GLN A 132 6.71 9.39 -11.04
C GLN A 132 7.74 10.49 -11.23
N GLY A 133 7.88 10.96 -12.47
CA GLY A 133 8.86 11.99 -12.85
C GLY A 133 10.23 11.43 -13.26
N CYS A 134 10.51 10.14 -13.00
CA CYS A 134 11.70 9.49 -13.52
C CYS A 134 11.63 9.28 -15.04
N HIS A 135 12.80 9.20 -15.69
CA HIS A 135 12.90 8.80 -17.08
C HIS A 135 12.29 7.40 -17.30
N ALA A 136 11.65 7.16 -18.46
CA ALA A 136 10.89 5.95 -18.72
C ALA A 136 11.69 4.65 -18.50
N VAL A 137 12.99 4.66 -18.83
CA VAL A 137 13.90 3.52 -18.59
C VAL A 137 14.10 3.25 -17.11
N VAL A 138 14.35 4.29 -16.30
CA VAL A 138 14.54 4.16 -14.84
C VAL A 138 13.25 3.70 -14.19
N HIS A 139 12.12 4.23 -14.65
CA HIS A 139 10.80 3.80 -14.18
C HIS A 139 10.56 2.32 -14.48
N GLY A 140 10.80 1.88 -15.73
CA GLY A 140 10.67 0.47 -16.11
C GLY A 140 11.58 -0.46 -15.31
N LEU A 141 12.85 -0.07 -15.11
CA LEU A 141 13.79 -0.83 -14.28
C LEU A 141 13.37 -0.88 -12.82
N GLY A 142 12.89 0.22 -12.25
CA GLY A 142 12.40 0.27 -10.87
C GLY A 142 11.22 -0.67 -10.65
N LEU A 143 10.24 -0.68 -11.57
CA LEU A 143 9.13 -1.63 -11.52
C LEU A 143 9.60 -3.08 -11.71
N ALA A 144 10.55 -3.32 -12.62
CA ALA A 144 11.12 -4.65 -12.80
C ALA A 144 11.78 -5.17 -11.51
N VAL A 145 12.53 -4.31 -10.80
CA VAL A 145 13.09 -4.65 -9.49
C VAL A 145 11.98 -5.03 -8.52
N VAL A 146 10.89 -4.25 -8.43
CA VAL A 146 9.75 -4.59 -7.55
C VAL A 146 9.20 -5.98 -7.86
N PHE A 147 9.02 -6.35 -9.13
CA PHE A 147 8.54 -7.69 -9.50
C PHE A 147 9.53 -8.82 -9.18
N LEU A 148 10.84 -8.53 -9.22
CA LEU A 148 11.89 -9.50 -8.95
C LEU A 148 12.17 -9.67 -7.45
N LEU A 149 11.70 -8.76 -6.60
CA LEU A 149 11.84 -8.90 -5.15
C LEU A 149 11.01 -10.08 -4.63
N PRO A 150 11.59 -10.97 -3.79
CA PRO A 150 10.85 -12.03 -3.12
C PRO A 150 9.64 -11.52 -2.34
N LEU A 151 9.72 -10.28 -1.84
CA LEU A 151 8.63 -9.59 -1.15
C LEU A 151 7.32 -9.58 -1.96
N THR A 152 7.40 -9.34 -3.27
CA THR A 152 6.22 -9.27 -4.14
C THR A 152 5.60 -10.65 -4.37
N GLN A 153 6.43 -11.69 -4.37
CA GLN A 153 5.96 -13.07 -4.40
C GLN A 153 5.32 -13.48 -3.06
N PHE A 154 5.94 -13.13 -1.93
CA PHE A 154 5.38 -13.35 -0.60
C PHE A 154 4.02 -12.67 -0.43
N ALA A 155 3.84 -11.47 -0.97
CA ALA A 155 2.56 -10.77 -0.98
C ALA A 155 1.44 -11.54 -1.70
N VAL A 156 1.76 -12.51 -2.57
CA VAL A 156 0.78 -13.37 -3.25
C VAL A 156 0.47 -14.61 -2.42
N PHE A 157 1.49 -15.39 -2.05
CA PHE A 157 1.28 -16.73 -1.48
C PHE A 157 1.34 -16.78 0.05
N GLU A 158 1.62 -15.68 0.74
CA GLU A 158 1.36 -15.55 2.17
C GLU A 158 0.06 -14.78 2.35
N PHE A 159 -0.97 -15.42 2.88
CA PHE A 159 -2.28 -14.80 3.06
C PHE A 159 -2.37 -14.01 4.38
N ARG A 160 -1.26 -13.34 4.70
CA ARG A 160 -1.10 -12.61 5.96
C ARG A 160 -1.45 -11.12 5.78
N PRO A 161 -2.28 -10.55 6.66
CA PRO A 161 -2.66 -9.14 6.59
C PRO A 161 -1.51 -8.18 6.91
N ASP A 162 -0.44 -8.67 7.53
CA ASP A 162 0.75 -7.91 7.92
C ASP A 162 1.40 -7.18 6.75
N PHE A 163 1.50 -7.84 5.59
CA PHE A 163 2.09 -7.23 4.39
C PHE A 163 1.26 -6.04 3.92
N PHE A 164 -0.05 -6.20 3.84
CA PHE A 164 -0.93 -5.13 3.39
C PHE A 164 -0.99 -3.97 4.40
N ALA A 165 -1.08 -4.27 5.70
CA ALA A 165 -1.03 -3.26 6.75
C ALA A 165 0.31 -2.50 6.73
N GLY A 166 1.44 -3.20 6.63
CA GLY A 166 2.76 -2.60 6.53
C GLY A 166 2.93 -1.72 5.29
N LEU A 167 2.39 -2.16 4.16
CA LEU A 167 2.38 -1.39 2.91
C LEU A 167 1.53 -0.11 3.02
N LEU A 168 0.36 -0.19 3.64
CA LEU A 168 -0.47 0.99 3.93
C LEU A 168 0.27 1.97 4.86
N ILE A 169 0.87 1.48 5.95
CA ILE A 169 1.68 2.30 6.86
C ILE A 169 2.81 2.99 6.09
N ALA A 170 3.61 2.23 5.35
CA ALA A 170 4.72 2.78 4.56
C ALA A 170 4.24 3.85 3.56
N SER A 171 3.13 3.58 2.87
CA SER A 171 2.56 4.55 1.92
C SER A 171 2.04 5.82 2.58
N GLY A 172 1.45 5.71 3.78
CA GLY A 172 1.01 6.84 4.59
C GLY A 172 2.18 7.67 5.10
N VAL A 173 3.21 7.02 5.65
CA VAL A 173 4.46 7.65 6.12
C VAL A 173 5.13 8.43 4.99
N VAL A 174 5.36 7.78 3.84
CA VAL A 174 6.03 8.42 2.70
C VAL A 174 5.19 9.57 2.14
N SER A 175 3.87 9.39 2.01
CA SER A 175 2.99 10.46 1.51
C SER A 175 2.98 11.68 2.44
N LEU A 176 3.01 11.45 3.76
CA LEU A 176 3.05 12.49 4.77
C LEU A 176 4.39 13.23 4.76
N LEU A 177 5.51 12.52 4.66
CA LEU A 177 6.85 13.13 4.68
C LEU A 177 7.24 13.78 3.35
N ALA A 178 6.71 13.31 2.22
CA ALA A 178 7.04 13.84 0.90
C ALA A 178 6.35 15.17 0.59
N THR A 179 5.28 15.52 1.30
CA THR A 179 4.52 16.77 1.08
C THR A 179 4.48 17.57 2.37
N SER A 180 4.55 18.89 2.28
CA SER A 180 4.35 19.73 3.47
C SER A 180 2.96 19.50 4.05
N PHE A 181 2.87 18.85 5.21
CA PHE A 181 1.62 18.51 5.89
C PHE A 181 0.83 19.77 6.28
N VAL A 182 1.51 20.84 6.69
CA VAL A 182 0.85 22.09 7.14
C VAL A 182 0.24 22.85 5.97
N VAL A 183 0.90 22.84 4.81
CA VAL A 183 0.45 23.56 3.61
C VAL A 183 -0.44 22.68 2.71
N ALA A 184 -0.36 21.35 2.82
CA ALA A 184 -1.09 20.43 1.97
C ALA A 184 -2.61 20.68 2.00
N PRO A 185 -3.31 20.55 0.85
CA PRO A 185 -4.76 20.71 0.79
C PRO A 185 -5.48 19.65 1.63
N PHE A 186 -6.68 19.97 2.12
CA PHE A 186 -7.48 19.06 2.96
C PHE A 186 -7.66 17.66 2.35
N ARG A 187 -7.86 17.57 1.03
CA ARG A 187 -7.99 16.28 0.31
C ARG A 187 -6.78 15.36 0.50
N HIS A 188 -5.57 15.92 0.53
CA HIS A 188 -4.35 15.15 0.72
C HIS A 188 -4.24 14.64 2.17
N ARG A 189 -4.56 15.49 3.15
CA ARG A 189 -4.60 15.10 4.57
C ARG A 189 -5.64 14.02 4.84
N LEU A 190 -6.82 14.15 4.21
CA LEU A 190 -7.88 13.15 4.26
C LEU A 190 -7.41 11.82 3.66
N LEU A 191 -6.73 11.84 2.52
CA LEU A 191 -6.19 10.62 1.90
C LEU A 191 -5.18 9.92 2.82
N ILE A 192 -4.24 10.66 3.43
CA ILE A 192 -3.30 10.09 4.40
C ILE A 192 -4.06 9.48 5.59
N GLY A 193 -5.04 10.20 6.13
CA GLY A 193 -5.89 9.70 7.21
C GLY A 193 -6.65 8.42 6.83
N VAL A 194 -7.18 8.33 5.61
CA VAL A 194 -7.82 7.13 5.09
C VAL A 194 -6.82 5.98 4.97
N VAL A 195 -5.62 6.22 4.46
CA VAL A 195 -4.58 5.18 4.34
C VAL A 195 -4.20 4.61 5.71
N PHE A 196 -3.96 5.46 6.72
CA PHE A 196 -3.71 4.99 8.09
C PHE A 196 -4.95 4.34 8.72
N GLY A 197 -6.15 4.86 8.47
CA GLY A 197 -7.42 4.26 8.90
C GLY A 197 -7.61 2.85 8.34
N LEU A 198 -7.29 2.65 7.06
CA LEU A 198 -7.28 1.34 6.43
C LEU A 198 -6.20 0.44 7.03
N ALA A 199 -5.03 0.97 7.42
CA ALA A 199 -4.00 0.19 8.10
C ALA A 199 -4.48 -0.33 9.48
N PHE A 200 -5.14 0.54 10.25
CA PHE A 200 -5.80 0.15 11.52
C PHE A 200 -6.85 -0.94 11.30
N LEU A 201 -7.67 -0.80 10.26
CA LEU A 201 -8.71 -1.77 9.93
C LEU A 201 -8.14 -3.08 9.37
N ALA A 202 -7.04 -3.04 8.63
CA ALA A 202 -6.44 -4.21 8.01
C ALA A 202 -5.96 -5.21 9.06
N LYS A 203 -5.35 -4.71 10.15
CA LYS A 203 -4.91 -5.56 11.27
C LYS A 203 -5.03 -4.82 12.61
N PRO A 204 -6.17 -4.93 13.31
CA PRO A 204 -6.36 -4.29 14.61
C PRO A 204 -5.27 -4.60 15.66
N PRO A 205 -4.68 -5.81 15.71
CA PRO A 205 -3.53 -6.06 16.59
C PRO A 205 -2.30 -5.16 16.32
N LEU A 206 -2.14 -4.62 15.10
CA LEU A 206 -1.08 -3.67 14.75
C LEU A 206 -1.45 -2.20 15.05
N CYS A 207 -2.60 -1.92 15.67
CA CYS A 207 -3.00 -0.57 16.02
C CYS A 207 -1.93 0.22 16.78
N PRO A 208 -1.29 -0.28 17.86
CA PRO A 208 -0.31 0.50 18.60
C PRO A 208 0.89 0.90 17.72
N PHE A 209 1.38 -0.03 16.90
CA PHE A 209 2.48 0.24 15.98
C PHE A 209 2.10 1.26 14.91
N THR A 210 0.91 1.13 14.32
CA THR A 210 0.36 2.06 13.33
C THR A 210 0.25 3.48 13.90
N ALA A 211 -0.24 3.61 15.14
CA ALA A 211 -0.37 4.89 15.83
C ALA A 211 1.00 5.53 16.09
N VAL A 212 1.99 4.75 16.55
CA VAL A 212 3.36 5.24 16.75
C VAL A 212 3.94 5.74 15.43
N MET A 213 3.82 4.97 14.34
CA MET A 213 4.34 5.37 13.03
C MET A 213 3.66 6.64 12.49
N LEU A 214 2.35 6.77 12.68
CA LEU A 214 1.61 7.99 12.32
C LEU A 214 2.11 9.20 13.12
N LEU A 215 2.19 9.09 14.45
CA LEU A 215 2.60 10.19 15.33
C LEU A 215 4.04 10.62 15.07
N LEU A 216 4.96 9.66 14.89
CA LEU A 216 6.35 9.94 14.54
C LEU A 216 6.44 10.62 13.18
N SER A 217 5.68 10.18 12.19
CA SER A 217 5.68 10.79 10.85
C SER A 217 5.15 12.22 10.89
N VAL A 218 4.05 12.48 11.60
CA VAL A 218 3.52 13.85 11.82
C VAL A 218 4.57 14.72 12.50
N GLY A 219 5.17 14.23 13.59
CA GLY A 219 6.18 14.97 14.34
C GLY A 219 7.42 15.30 13.50
N LEU A 220 7.94 14.32 12.76
CA LEU A 220 9.06 14.50 11.83
C LEU A 220 8.70 15.46 10.69
N GLY A 221 7.51 15.34 10.10
CA GLY A 221 7.05 16.24 9.04
C GLY A 221 7.02 17.71 9.50
N ILE A 222 6.43 17.97 10.68
CA ILE A 222 6.39 19.31 11.28
C ILE A 222 7.81 19.81 11.58
N LEU A 223 8.68 18.95 12.14
CA LEU A 223 10.06 19.32 12.44
C LEU A 223 10.86 19.66 11.18
N CYS A 224 10.75 18.84 10.13
CA CYS A 224 11.39 19.09 8.84
C CYS A 224 10.93 20.42 8.23
N GLU A 225 9.63 20.72 8.27
CA GLU A 225 9.11 22.01 7.79
C GLU A 225 9.68 23.19 8.57
N GLN A 226 9.69 23.11 9.91
CA GLN A 226 10.21 24.17 10.77
C GLN A 226 11.71 24.40 10.53
N LEU A 227 12.49 23.34 10.35
CA LEU A 227 13.93 23.43 10.07
C LEU A 227 14.19 24.04 8.68
N LEU A 228 13.43 23.64 7.66
CA LEU A 228 13.56 24.16 6.29
C LEU A 228 13.10 25.61 6.15
N HIS A 229 12.08 26.03 6.90
CA HIS A 229 11.54 27.41 6.87
C HIS A 229 12.25 28.37 7.83
N ARG A 230 13.25 27.92 8.61
CA ARG A 230 14.01 28.84 9.47
C ARG A 230 14.83 29.81 8.61
N PRO A 231 14.60 31.14 8.71
CA PRO A 231 15.35 32.14 7.96
C PRO A 231 16.82 32.13 8.41
N GLY A 232 17.66 31.41 7.68
CA GLY A 232 19.08 31.25 8.02
C GLY A 232 19.63 29.84 7.79
N PHE A 233 18.79 28.81 7.67
CA PHE A 233 19.25 27.43 7.42
C PHE A 233 20.09 27.33 6.14
N TRP A 234 19.57 27.86 5.03
CA TRP A 234 20.29 27.91 3.76
C TRP A 234 21.57 28.76 3.81
N LYS A 235 21.59 29.83 4.62
CA LYS A 235 22.80 30.65 4.84
C LYS A 235 23.88 29.92 5.67
N ALA A 236 23.51 28.90 6.44
CA ALA A 236 24.44 28.06 7.17
C ALA A 236 24.98 26.93 6.29
N VAL A 237 24.11 26.26 5.53
CA VAL A 237 24.51 25.19 4.58
C VAL A 237 25.45 25.74 3.50
N ALA A 238 25.14 26.90 2.90
CA ALA A 238 25.97 27.50 1.86
C ALA A 238 27.36 27.96 2.35
N ARG A 239 27.52 28.22 3.66
CA ARG A 239 28.84 28.54 4.24
C ARG A 239 29.68 27.30 4.55
N GLY A 240 29.05 26.14 4.75
CA GLY A 240 29.75 24.87 4.99
C GLY A 240 30.31 24.22 3.73
N SER A 241 29.80 24.55 2.54
CA SER A 241 30.24 23.98 1.26
C SER A 241 31.39 24.74 0.58
N GLN A 242 31.93 25.79 1.21
CA GLN A 242 33.08 26.56 0.71
C GLN A 242 34.40 26.25 1.45
N VAL A 243 34.43 25.15 2.20
CA VAL A 243 35.63 24.57 2.82
C VAL A 243 35.95 23.27 2.10
#